data_AF-A0A554LFI8-F1
#
_entry.id   AF-A0A554LFI8-F1
#
_cell.length_a   1.000
_cell.length_b   1.000
_cell.length_c   1.000
_cell.angle_alpha   90.00
_cell.angle_beta   90.00
_cell.angle_gamma   90.00
#
_symmetry.space_group_name_H-M   'P 1'
#
loop_
_entity.id
_entity.type
_entity.pdbx_description
1 polymer ?
#
loop_
_entity_poly.entity_id
_entity_poly.type
_entity_poly.pdbx_seq_one_letter_code
_entity_poly.pdbx_strand_id
1 'polypeptide(L)'
;MNDDKSIELAKEAIKQSFETAKEFVGKLVNPALEEGGGIIQDTIKFWRFKNQINIILKAKKFLEEKSIEPTKVLPKILVSILENGSLEEDVTIQDKWAALLANAADPNKRYSVKPSFAEILKELSPLEVVLLDKIFDEVNQNENPNKVEIFFDKEKICQNFQIDKDQFDIIADNLFRLNLCQPPASFGGVKIGEYPVQLRTYKIIGFTQLGYEFVKACRFEK
;
A
#
# COMPACT_ATOMS: atom_id res chain seq x y z
N MET A 1 33.92 -2.04 -22.21
CA MET A 1 33.12 -1.84 -23.44
C MET A 1 31.73 -2.48 -23.39
N ASN A 2 31.45 -3.45 -22.48
CA ASN A 2 30.10 -4.05 -22.33
C ASN A 2 29.16 -3.24 -21.41
N ASP A 3 29.69 -2.53 -20.41
CA ASP A 3 28.85 -1.83 -19.43
C ASP A 3 28.17 -0.58 -19.98
N ASP A 4 28.88 0.21 -20.81
CA ASP A 4 28.32 1.42 -21.43
C ASP A 4 27.14 1.11 -22.35
N LYS A 5 27.25 0.06 -23.17
CA LYS A 5 26.18 -0.37 -24.08
C LYS A 5 24.96 -0.88 -23.30
N SER A 6 25.18 -1.53 -22.16
CA SER A 6 24.11 -2.02 -21.28
C SER A 6 23.38 -0.86 -20.60
N ILE A 7 24.11 0.17 -20.18
CA ILE A 7 23.55 1.42 -19.61
C ILE A 7 22.74 2.17 -20.67
N GLU A 8 23.22 2.23 -21.91
CA GLU A 8 22.55 2.94 -23.00
C GLU A 8 21.23 2.25 -23.41
N LEU A 9 21.23 0.93 -23.53
CA LEU A 9 20.00 0.13 -23.73
C LEU A 9 18.99 0.32 -22.59
N ALA A 10 19.46 0.35 -21.34
CA ALA A 10 18.59 0.61 -20.19
C ALA A 10 17.95 2.00 -20.24
N LYS A 11 18.70 3.02 -20.69
CA LYS A 11 18.18 4.38 -20.89
C LYS A 11 17.13 4.44 -22.00
N GLU A 12 17.34 3.74 -23.12
CA GLU A 12 16.35 3.67 -24.21
C GLU A 12 15.07 2.98 -23.78
N ALA A 13 15.16 1.84 -23.08
CA ALA A 13 13.99 1.15 -22.54
C ALA A 13 13.19 2.06 -21.59
N ILE A 14 13.88 2.80 -20.72
CA ILE A 14 13.24 3.76 -19.81
C ILE A 14 12.58 4.91 -20.57
N LYS A 15 13.17 5.41 -21.67
CA LYS A 15 12.52 6.43 -22.50
C LYS A 15 11.22 5.91 -23.11
N GLN A 16 11.20 4.68 -23.62
CA GLN A 16 9.97 4.08 -24.16
C GLN A 16 8.89 3.87 -23.08
N SER A 17 9.30 3.36 -21.92
CA SER A 17 8.43 3.23 -20.74
C SER A 17 7.92 4.60 -20.25
N PHE A 18 8.75 5.63 -20.34
CA PHE A 18 8.38 6.99 -19.98
C PHE A 18 7.29 7.56 -20.88
N GLU A 19 7.38 7.41 -22.20
CA GLU A 19 6.31 7.89 -23.10
C GLU A 19 4.97 7.20 -22.78
N THR A 20 5.01 5.89 -22.51
CA THR A 20 3.80 5.12 -22.09
C THR A 20 3.25 5.61 -20.75
N ALA A 21 4.13 5.86 -19.78
CA ALA A 21 3.74 6.36 -18.47
C ALA A 21 3.22 7.80 -18.53
N LYS A 22 3.81 8.66 -19.37
CA LYS A 22 3.40 10.04 -19.60
C LYS A 22 1.98 10.09 -20.16
N GLU A 23 1.67 9.26 -21.16
CA GLU A 23 0.31 9.15 -21.70
C GLU A 23 -0.69 8.76 -20.60
N PHE A 24 -0.35 7.75 -19.78
CA PHE A 24 -1.23 7.32 -18.68
C PHE A 24 -1.39 8.38 -17.60
N VAL A 25 -0.30 9.02 -17.15
CA VAL A 25 -0.36 10.11 -16.16
C VAL A 25 -1.18 11.28 -16.70
N GLY A 26 -1.08 11.60 -17.99
CA GLY A 26 -1.92 12.60 -18.65
C GLY A 26 -3.42 12.34 -18.49
N LYS A 27 -3.84 11.07 -18.40
CA LYS A 27 -5.24 10.69 -18.10
C LYS A 27 -5.61 10.91 -16.62
N LEU A 28 -4.63 10.86 -15.71
CA LEU A 28 -4.84 11.00 -14.27
C LEU A 28 -4.84 12.46 -13.79
N VAL A 29 -4.20 13.37 -14.52
CA VAL A 29 -4.04 14.78 -14.11
C VAL A 29 -4.93 15.72 -14.92
N ASN A 30 -5.12 16.95 -14.43
CA ASN A 30 -5.67 18.03 -15.25
C ASN A 30 -4.56 18.59 -16.18
N PRO A 31 -4.91 19.08 -17.39
CA PRO A 31 -3.92 19.58 -18.38
C PRO A 31 -2.97 20.68 -17.88
N ALA A 32 -3.28 21.34 -16.76
CA ALA A 32 -2.48 22.41 -16.17
C ALA A 32 -1.24 21.94 -15.38
N LEU A 33 -0.92 20.63 -15.37
CA LEU A 33 0.18 20.04 -14.60
C LEU A 33 1.24 19.34 -15.47
N GLU A 34 1.27 19.59 -16.78
CA GLU A 34 2.18 18.93 -17.75
C GLU A 34 3.62 19.50 -17.78
N GLU A 35 4.20 19.88 -16.65
CA GLU A 35 5.60 20.31 -16.62
C GLU A 35 6.51 19.18 -16.08
N GLY A 36 7.24 18.55 -17.01
CA GLY A 36 8.24 17.53 -16.71
C GLY A 36 9.33 17.50 -17.77
N GLY A 37 10.27 18.44 -17.69
CA GLY A 37 11.41 18.53 -18.60
C GLY A 37 12.75 18.57 -17.85
N GLY A 38 13.45 17.44 -17.80
CA GLY A 38 14.88 17.39 -17.51
C GLY A 38 15.28 16.56 -16.29
N ILE A 39 15.56 15.27 -16.49
CA ILE A 39 16.34 14.48 -15.52
C ILE A 39 17.25 13.54 -16.29
N ILE A 40 18.54 13.87 -16.46
CA ILE A 40 19.65 12.89 -16.38
C ILE A 40 20.96 13.65 -16.05
N GLN A 41 21.30 13.76 -14.76
CA GLN A 41 22.70 13.97 -14.29
C GLN A 41 23.01 13.28 -12.94
N ASP A 42 22.02 12.72 -12.22
CA ASP A 42 22.20 12.16 -10.88
C ASP A 42 21.58 10.75 -10.79
N THR A 43 22.37 9.77 -10.33
CA THR A 43 22.01 8.35 -10.19
C THR A 43 20.79 8.14 -9.29
N ILE A 44 20.66 8.92 -8.21
CA ILE A 44 19.52 8.78 -7.27
C ILE A 44 18.24 9.29 -7.93
N LYS A 45 18.30 10.43 -8.63
CA LYS A 45 17.14 10.98 -9.36
C LYS A 45 16.66 10.01 -10.44
N PHE A 46 17.59 9.39 -11.16
CA PHE A 46 17.26 8.38 -12.16
C PHE A 46 16.61 7.14 -11.55
N TRP A 47 17.12 6.65 -10.42
CA TRP A 47 16.55 5.52 -9.70
C TRP A 47 15.12 5.80 -9.20
N ARG A 48 14.89 6.95 -8.55
CA ARG A 48 13.54 7.38 -8.11
C ARG A 48 12.58 7.47 -9.28
N PHE A 49 13.03 8.09 -10.37
CA PHE A 49 12.24 8.21 -11.59
C PHE A 49 11.86 6.85 -12.17
N LYS A 50 12.81 5.91 -12.27
CA LYS A 50 12.54 4.53 -12.71
C LYS A 50 11.44 3.87 -11.86
N ASN A 51 11.50 4.02 -10.53
CA ASN A 51 10.49 3.46 -9.63
C ASN A 51 9.11 4.10 -9.83
N GLN A 52 9.03 5.41 -10.05
CA GLN A 52 7.78 6.09 -10.38
C GLN A 52 7.14 5.52 -11.65
N ILE A 53 7.95 5.36 -12.70
CA ILE A 53 7.50 4.77 -13.97
C ILE A 53 7.00 3.33 -13.76
N ASN A 54 7.71 2.52 -12.96
CA ASN A 54 7.27 1.15 -12.65
C ASN A 54 5.92 1.11 -11.92
N ILE A 55 5.72 1.98 -10.92
CA ILE A 55 4.45 2.08 -10.17
C ILE A 55 3.32 2.46 -11.12
N ILE A 56 3.54 3.46 -11.98
CA ILE A 56 2.59 3.93 -12.98
C ILE A 56 2.20 2.80 -13.94
N LEU A 57 3.18 2.11 -14.53
CA LEU A 57 2.93 1.07 -15.51
C LEU A 57 2.22 -0.15 -14.90
N LYS A 58 2.56 -0.52 -13.65
CA LYS A 58 1.84 -1.57 -12.92
C LYS A 58 0.39 -1.16 -12.64
N ALA A 59 0.15 0.08 -12.21
CA ALA A 59 -1.20 0.59 -11.98
C ALA A 59 -2.05 0.59 -13.27
N LYS A 60 -1.45 1.02 -14.39
CA LYS A 60 -2.07 0.92 -15.73
C LYS A 60 -2.45 -0.52 -16.07
N LYS A 61 -1.52 -1.46 -15.88
CA LYS A 61 -1.74 -2.88 -16.15
C LYS A 61 -2.89 -3.45 -15.32
N PHE A 62 -2.97 -3.13 -14.02
CA PHE A 62 -4.07 -3.54 -13.15
C PHE A 62 -5.43 -3.09 -13.68
N LEU A 63 -5.54 -1.85 -14.13
CA LEU A 63 -6.79 -1.32 -14.70
C LEU A 63 -7.13 -1.96 -16.05
N GLU A 64 -6.13 -2.15 -16.92
CA GLU A 64 -6.28 -2.79 -18.23
C GLU A 64 -6.76 -4.25 -18.11
N GLU A 65 -6.19 -5.02 -17.18
CA GLU A 65 -6.59 -6.40 -16.89
C GLU A 65 -8.08 -6.53 -16.53
N LYS A 66 -8.68 -5.44 -16.03
CA LYS A 66 -10.11 -5.37 -15.67
C LYS A 66 -10.96 -4.55 -16.64
N SER A 67 -10.38 -4.10 -17.76
CA SER A 67 -11.05 -3.21 -18.72
C SER A 67 -11.62 -1.94 -18.05
N ILE A 68 -10.91 -1.38 -17.07
CA ILE A 68 -11.30 -0.17 -16.36
C ILE A 68 -10.60 1.03 -17.01
N GLU A 69 -11.38 1.97 -17.52
CA GLU A 69 -10.85 3.26 -17.98
C GLU A 69 -10.53 4.17 -16.78
N PRO A 70 -9.28 4.64 -16.63
CA PRO A 70 -8.89 5.48 -15.49
C PRO A 70 -9.56 6.85 -15.51
N THR A 71 -9.73 7.43 -14.33
CA THR A 71 -10.17 8.81 -14.14
C THR A 71 -9.14 9.64 -13.37
N LYS A 72 -9.43 10.94 -13.25
CA LYS A 72 -8.53 11.89 -12.59
C LYS A 72 -8.33 11.55 -11.12
N VAL A 73 -7.08 11.56 -10.69
CA VAL A 73 -6.66 11.36 -9.30
C VAL A 73 -6.41 12.72 -8.66
N LEU A 74 -6.80 12.87 -7.40
CA LEU A 74 -6.50 14.10 -6.66
C LEU A 74 -4.97 14.31 -6.61
N PRO A 75 -4.45 15.51 -6.93
CA PRO A 75 -3.01 15.75 -6.95
C PRO A 75 -2.31 15.37 -5.64
N LYS A 76 -2.95 15.61 -4.48
CA LYS A 76 -2.40 15.22 -3.17
C LYS A 76 -2.21 13.71 -3.03
N ILE A 77 -3.08 12.89 -3.61
CA ILE A 77 -2.94 11.42 -3.59
C ILE A 77 -1.86 11.00 -4.59
N LEU A 78 -1.92 11.51 -5.82
CA LEU A 78 -0.96 11.17 -6.88
C LEU A 78 0.48 11.50 -6.46
N VAL A 79 0.71 12.73 -5.98
CA VAL A 79 2.04 13.19 -5.54
C VAL A 79 2.52 12.36 -4.35
N SER A 80 1.69 12.12 -3.33
CA SER A 80 2.10 11.29 -2.18
C SER A 80 2.47 9.86 -2.60
N ILE A 81 1.76 9.25 -3.55
CA ILE A 81 2.09 7.91 -4.06
C ILE A 81 3.41 7.92 -4.83
N LEU A 82 3.57 8.85 -5.79
CA LEU A 82 4.75 8.87 -6.65
C LEU A 82 6.01 9.33 -5.92
N GLU A 83 5.93 10.29 -5.00
CA GLU A 83 7.09 10.73 -4.23
C GLU A 83 7.55 9.66 -3.24
N ASN A 84 6.65 9.15 -2.40
CA ASN A 84 7.01 8.18 -1.37
C ASN A 84 7.31 6.80 -1.98
N GLY A 85 6.49 6.33 -2.92
CA GLY A 85 6.71 5.04 -3.59
C GLY A 85 7.97 5.00 -4.46
N SER A 86 8.49 6.15 -4.91
CA SER A 86 9.76 6.21 -5.64
C SER A 86 10.97 5.72 -4.84
N LEU A 87 10.86 5.72 -3.50
CA LEU A 87 11.91 5.32 -2.59
C LEU A 87 11.86 3.83 -2.24
N GLU A 88 10.86 3.09 -2.72
CA GLU A 88 10.66 1.70 -2.36
C GLU A 88 11.48 0.76 -3.25
N GLU A 89 12.17 -0.21 -2.63
CA GLU A 89 12.95 -1.25 -3.32
C GLU A 89 12.26 -2.61 -3.29
N ASP A 90 11.45 -2.87 -2.27
CA ASP A 90 10.76 -4.15 -2.13
C ASP A 90 9.63 -4.26 -3.15
N VAL A 91 9.70 -5.32 -3.97
CA VAL A 91 8.73 -5.55 -5.05
C VAL A 91 7.30 -5.71 -4.50
N THR A 92 7.15 -6.31 -3.32
CA THR A 92 5.85 -6.51 -2.65
C THR A 92 5.23 -5.17 -2.30
N ILE A 93 6.02 -4.24 -1.75
CA ILE A 93 5.53 -2.90 -1.39
C ILE A 93 5.31 -2.05 -2.65
N GLN A 94 6.16 -2.15 -3.68
CA GLN A 94 5.92 -1.49 -4.97
C GLN A 94 4.58 -1.91 -5.59
N ASP A 95 4.17 -3.17 -5.44
CA ASP A 95 2.85 -3.63 -5.90
C ASP A 95 1.70 -2.98 -5.12
N LYS A 96 1.88 -2.72 -3.81
CA LYS A 96 0.91 -1.97 -2.99
C LYS A 96 0.77 -0.52 -3.46
N TRP A 97 1.89 0.14 -3.79
CA TRP A 97 1.86 1.49 -4.35
C TRP A 97 1.11 1.55 -5.67
N ALA A 98 1.35 0.58 -6.56
CA ALA A 98 0.65 0.47 -7.84
C ALA A 98 -0.86 0.20 -7.65
N ALA A 99 -1.21 -0.69 -6.71
CA ALA A 99 -2.61 -0.97 -6.38
C ALA A 99 -3.31 0.27 -5.82
N LEU A 100 -2.64 1.03 -4.94
CA LEU A 100 -3.18 2.26 -4.37
C LEU A 100 -3.45 3.31 -5.46
N LEU A 101 -2.54 3.45 -6.44
CA LEU A 101 -2.72 4.35 -7.58
C LEU A 101 -3.87 3.89 -8.50
N ALA A 102 -3.93 2.59 -8.83
CA ALA A 102 -4.98 2.03 -9.66
C ALA A 102 -6.36 2.23 -9.02
N ASN A 103 -6.49 1.91 -7.72
CA ASN A 103 -7.72 2.11 -6.96
C ASN A 103 -8.12 3.59 -6.84
N ALA A 104 -7.14 4.51 -6.79
CA ALA A 104 -7.42 5.95 -6.77
C ALA A 104 -7.93 6.46 -8.13
N ALA A 105 -7.53 5.81 -9.23
CA ALA A 105 -7.94 6.15 -10.60
C ALA A 105 -9.23 5.44 -11.04
N ASP A 106 -9.71 4.42 -10.33
CA ASP A 106 -10.91 3.67 -10.68
C ASP A 106 -12.19 4.54 -10.57
N PRO A 107 -12.92 4.81 -11.68
CA PRO A 107 -14.15 5.60 -11.69
C PRO A 107 -15.25 5.06 -10.78
N ASN A 108 -15.28 3.74 -10.58
CA ASN A 108 -16.29 3.08 -9.76
C ASN A 108 -16.11 3.41 -8.28
N LYS A 109 -14.97 4.00 -7.90
CA LYS A 109 -14.60 4.34 -6.52
C LYS A 109 -14.86 3.17 -5.57
N ARG A 110 -14.58 1.95 -6.06
CA ARG A 110 -14.79 0.71 -5.31
C ARG A 110 -14.11 0.77 -3.94
N TYR A 111 -13.02 1.55 -3.85
CA TYR A 111 -12.32 1.85 -2.62
C TYR A 111 -12.11 3.35 -2.44
N SER A 112 -12.32 3.85 -1.22
CA SER A 112 -12.07 5.26 -0.90
C SER A 112 -10.60 5.46 -0.55
N VAL A 113 -9.76 5.69 -1.57
CA VAL A 113 -8.33 5.98 -1.34
C VAL A 113 -8.17 7.32 -0.63
N LYS A 114 -7.55 7.28 0.56
CA LYS A 114 -7.27 8.46 1.39
C LYS A 114 -5.80 8.89 1.18
N PRO A 115 -5.48 10.19 1.22
CA PRO A 115 -4.08 10.64 1.20
C PRO A 115 -3.22 10.02 2.32
N SER A 116 -3.82 9.74 3.48
CA SER A 116 -3.13 9.11 4.62
C SER A 116 -2.65 7.69 4.33
N PHE A 117 -3.23 6.98 3.35
CA PHE A 117 -2.81 5.62 3.03
C PHE A 117 -1.40 5.58 2.43
N ALA A 118 -1.01 6.61 1.67
CA ALA A 118 0.37 6.73 1.20
C ALA A 118 1.35 6.90 2.38
N GLU A 119 1.01 7.76 3.34
CA GLU A 119 1.87 7.97 4.52
C GLU A 119 1.98 6.71 5.39
N ILE A 120 0.87 5.99 5.57
CA ILE A 120 0.87 4.70 6.26
C ILE A 120 1.75 3.68 5.54
N LEU A 121 1.57 3.50 4.22
CA LEU A 121 2.30 2.48 3.46
C LEU A 121 3.82 2.72 3.49
N LYS A 122 4.25 3.99 3.46
CA LYS A 122 5.65 4.39 3.58
C LYS A 122 6.30 3.97 4.91
N GLU A 123 5.51 3.84 5.97
CA GLU A 123 5.99 3.51 7.32
C GLU A 123 6.00 1.99 7.62
N LEU A 124 5.55 1.16 6.68
CA LEU A 124 5.47 -0.29 6.85
C LEU A 124 6.67 -1.01 6.25
N SER A 125 7.15 -2.02 6.96
CA SER A 125 8.11 -3.01 6.45
C SER A 125 7.43 -4.06 5.57
N PRO A 126 8.20 -4.79 4.72
CA PRO A 126 7.64 -5.86 3.89
C PRO A 126 6.92 -6.94 4.71
N LEU A 127 7.48 -7.31 5.86
CA LEU A 127 6.88 -8.30 6.76
C LEU A 127 5.53 -7.85 7.32
N GLU A 128 5.40 -6.57 7.70
CA GLU A 128 4.14 -6.00 8.18
C GLU A 128 3.08 -5.99 7.08
N VAL A 129 3.45 -5.63 5.85
CA VAL A 129 2.54 -5.68 4.69
C VAL A 129 2.04 -7.11 4.44
N VAL A 130 2.94 -8.09 4.45
CA VAL A 130 2.58 -9.51 4.25
C VAL A 130 1.70 -10.02 5.40
N LEU A 131 1.99 -9.63 6.64
CA LEU A 131 1.17 -9.97 7.80
C LEU A 131 -0.25 -9.41 7.65
N LEU A 132 -0.37 -8.12 7.32
CA LEU A 132 -1.67 -7.46 7.12
C LEU A 132 -2.46 -8.12 5.97
N ASP A 133 -1.80 -8.48 4.86
CA ASP A 133 -2.46 -9.19 3.76
C ASP A 133 -3.05 -10.54 4.21
N LYS A 134 -2.31 -11.31 5.01
CA LYS A 134 -2.77 -12.60 5.51
C LYS A 134 -3.91 -12.47 6.49
N ILE A 135 -3.83 -11.52 7.42
CA ILE A 135 -4.95 -11.20 8.32
C ILE A 135 -6.17 -10.81 7.48
N PHE A 136 -5.99 -10.03 6.41
CA PHE A 136 -7.09 -9.63 5.51
C PHE A 136 -7.71 -10.82 4.77
N ASP A 137 -6.91 -11.75 4.27
CA ASP A 137 -7.42 -12.98 3.64
C ASP A 137 -8.28 -13.79 4.61
N GLU A 138 -7.77 -14.04 5.82
CA GLU A 138 -8.47 -14.82 6.86
C GLU A 138 -9.77 -14.14 7.32
N VAL A 139 -9.75 -12.81 7.49
CA VAL A 139 -10.94 -12.01 7.84
C VAL A 139 -12.02 -12.09 6.77
N ASN A 140 -11.64 -12.13 5.50
CA ASN A 140 -12.58 -12.23 4.38
C ASN A 140 -13.11 -13.65 4.17
N GLN A 141 -12.38 -14.68 4.58
CA GLN A 141 -12.86 -16.07 4.57
C GLN A 141 -13.81 -16.37 5.74
N ASN A 142 -13.75 -15.57 6.81
CA ASN A 142 -14.62 -15.74 7.97
C ASN A 142 -16.07 -15.30 7.68
N GLU A 143 -17.04 -16.08 8.15
CA GLU A 143 -18.47 -15.82 7.96
C GLU A 143 -19.00 -14.64 8.81
N ASN A 144 -18.26 -14.19 9.83
CA ASN A 144 -18.67 -13.07 10.66
C ASN A 144 -18.80 -11.79 9.79
N PRO A 145 -19.97 -11.13 9.77
CA PRO A 145 -20.15 -9.89 9.03
C PRO A 145 -19.35 -8.72 9.63
N ASN A 146 -19.05 -8.76 10.94
CA ASN A 146 -18.26 -7.73 11.60
C ASN A 146 -16.76 -8.04 11.54
N LYS A 147 -16.12 -7.57 10.47
CA LYS A 147 -14.70 -7.86 10.18
C LYS A 147 -13.72 -7.37 11.25
N VAL A 148 -14.08 -6.33 12.02
CA VAL A 148 -13.23 -5.77 13.08
C VAL A 148 -13.37 -6.50 14.43
N GLU A 149 -14.27 -7.48 14.52
CA GLU A 149 -14.42 -8.36 15.69
C GLU A 149 -13.66 -9.69 15.54
N ILE A 150 -12.91 -9.87 14.46
CA ILE A 150 -12.10 -11.06 14.22
C ILE A 150 -10.68 -10.80 14.73
N PHE A 151 -10.22 -11.67 15.62
CA PHE A 151 -8.91 -11.58 16.28
C PHE A 151 -8.06 -12.81 16.02
N PHE A 152 -6.75 -12.58 15.99
CA PHE A 152 -5.73 -13.57 15.68
C PHE A 152 -4.77 -13.70 16.85
N ASP A 153 -4.42 -14.94 17.17
CA ASP A 153 -3.56 -15.31 18.29
C ASP A 153 -2.08 -15.11 17.95
N LYS A 154 -1.33 -14.46 18.86
CA LYS A 154 0.09 -14.13 18.71
C LYS A 154 0.92 -15.38 18.46
N GLU A 155 0.71 -16.44 19.24
CA GLU A 155 1.47 -17.68 19.12
C GLU A 155 1.31 -18.30 17.73
N LYS A 156 0.08 -18.33 17.19
CA LYS A 156 -0.17 -18.80 15.82
C LYS A 156 0.51 -17.92 14.77
N ILE A 157 0.45 -16.60 14.91
CA ILE A 157 1.14 -15.68 13.98
C ILE A 157 2.65 -15.92 14.04
N CYS A 158 3.23 -15.97 15.24
CA CYS A 158 4.67 -16.20 15.42
C CYS A 158 5.12 -17.50 14.75
N GLN A 159 4.34 -18.58 14.91
CA GLN A 159 4.60 -19.87 14.27
C GLN A 159 4.51 -19.79 12.73
N ASN A 160 3.43 -19.21 12.19
CA ASN A 160 3.19 -19.17 10.75
C ASN A 160 4.19 -18.29 10.00
N PHE A 161 4.63 -17.19 10.62
CA PHE A 161 5.57 -16.24 10.02
C PHE A 161 7.03 -16.49 10.42
N GLN A 162 7.28 -17.46 11.31
CA GLN A 162 8.61 -17.77 11.85
C GLN A 162 9.29 -16.55 12.48
N ILE A 163 8.52 -15.75 13.21
CA ILE A 163 8.97 -14.56 13.93
C ILE A 163 8.99 -14.85 15.43
N ASP A 164 9.98 -14.31 16.14
CA ASP A 164 10.02 -14.46 17.59
C ASP A 164 9.00 -13.52 18.28
N LYS A 165 8.75 -13.80 19.56
CA LYS A 165 7.70 -13.11 20.32
C LYS A 165 8.02 -11.63 20.57
N ASP A 166 9.29 -11.27 20.73
CA ASP A 166 9.70 -9.91 21.03
C ASP A 166 9.68 -9.08 19.73
N GLN A 167 10.09 -9.67 18.61
CA GLN A 167 9.92 -9.08 17.28
C GLN A 167 8.45 -8.83 16.95
N PHE A 168 7.56 -9.78 17.26
CA PHE A 168 6.12 -9.57 17.06
C PHE A 168 5.58 -8.41 17.91
N ASP A 169 6.05 -8.23 19.15
CA ASP A 169 5.58 -7.14 19.99
C ASP A 169 5.92 -5.76 19.40
N ILE A 170 7.10 -5.62 18.79
CA ILE A 170 7.50 -4.40 18.05
C ILE A 170 6.60 -4.17 16.84
N ILE A 171 6.33 -5.22 16.05
CA ILE A 171 5.40 -5.16 14.91
C ILE A 171 4.02 -4.74 15.38
N ALA A 172 3.49 -5.38 16.42
CA ALA A 172 2.18 -5.06 16.97
C ALA A 172 2.11 -3.61 17.47
N ASP A 173 3.13 -3.13 18.18
CA ASP A 173 3.22 -1.72 18.62
C ASP A 173 3.18 -0.75 17.42
N ASN A 174 3.88 -1.05 16.33
CA ASN A 174 3.86 -0.21 15.14
C ASN A 174 2.49 -0.23 14.45
N LEU A 175 1.88 -1.40 14.29
CA LEU A 175 0.54 -1.56 13.71
C LEU A 175 -0.54 -0.88 14.57
N PHE A 176 -0.37 -0.86 15.89
CA PHE A 176 -1.24 -0.12 16.82
C PHE A 176 -1.00 1.38 16.71
N ARG A 177 0.25 1.84 16.62
CA ARG A 177 0.63 3.26 16.43
C ARG A 177 0.04 3.82 15.14
N LEU A 178 0.09 3.06 14.06
CA LEU A 178 -0.52 3.41 12.77
C LEU A 178 -2.04 3.20 12.74
N ASN A 179 -2.62 2.71 13.85
CA ASN A 179 -4.03 2.41 14.01
C ASN A 179 -4.56 1.46 12.92
N LEU A 180 -3.74 0.51 12.48
CA LEU A 180 -4.12 -0.53 11.52
C LEU A 180 -4.69 -1.75 12.23
N CYS A 181 -4.12 -2.07 13.39
CA CYS A 181 -4.58 -3.15 14.24
C CYS A 181 -4.91 -2.65 15.64
N GLN A 182 -5.60 -3.49 16.41
CA GLN A 182 -5.99 -3.22 17.79
C GLN A 182 -6.07 -4.51 18.61
N PRO A 183 -5.84 -4.43 19.93
CA PRO A 183 -6.28 -5.48 20.85
C PRO A 183 -7.81 -5.51 20.91
N PRO A 184 -8.43 -6.60 21.40
CA PRO A 184 -9.87 -6.64 21.61
C PRO A 184 -10.31 -5.58 22.60
N ALA A 185 -11.32 -4.80 22.21
CA ALA A 185 -12.10 -4.03 23.15
C ALA A 185 -13.08 -4.96 23.86
N SER A 186 -13.38 -4.69 25.13
CA SER A 186 -14.51 -5.31 25.81
C SER A 186 -15.81 -4.87 25.13
N PHE A 187 -16.26 -5.63 24.12
CA PHE A 187 -17.58 -5.48 23.53
C PHE A 187 -18.63 -5.99 24.53
N GLY A 188 -18.91 -5.19 25.57
CA GLY A 188 -20.05 -5.38 26.47
C GLY A 188 -19.82 -6.20 27.76
N GLY A 189 -18.66 -6.82 27.98
CA GLY A 189 -18.44 -7.69 29.15
C GLY A 189 -18.03 -6.95 30.44
N VAL A 190 -17.04 -6.06 30.32
CA VAL A 190 -16.49 -5.26 31.43
C VAL A 190 -16.52 -3.79 31.05
N LYS A 191 -17.24 -2.98 31.84
CA LYS A 191 -17.32 -1.52 31.72
C LYS A 191 -16.99 -0.87 33.06
N ILE A 192 -16.43 0.34 33.02
CA ILE A 192 -16.35 1.22 34.19
C ILE A 192 -17.40 2.33 33.96
N GLY A 193 -18.54 2.22 34.63
CA GLY A 193 -19.72 3.02 34.29
C GLY A 193 -20.21 2.70 32.87
N GLU A 194 -20.30 3.71 32.02
CA GLU A 194 -20.70 3.57 30.61
C GLU A 194 -19.52 3.25 29.67
N TYR A 195 -18.29 3.37 30.16
CA TYR A 195 -17.09 3.27 29.35
C TYR A 195 -16.59 1.81 29.24
N PRO A 196 -16.41 1.27 28.02
CA PRO A 196 -15.80 -0.03 27.84
C PRO A 196 -14.34 -0.03 28.30
N VAL A 197 -13.89 -1.11 28.92
CA VAL A 197 -12.48 -1.29 29.28
C VAL A 197 -11.70 -1.81 28.08
N GLN A 198 -10.59 -1.15 27.74
CA GLN A 198 -9.66 -1.61 26.72
C GLN A 198 -8.54 -2.42 27.36
N LEU A 199 -8.34 -3.65 26.91
CA LEU A 199 -7.23 -4.48 27.35
C LEU A 199 -5.97 -4.06 26.62
N ARG A 200 -4.87 -3.85 27.34
CA ARG A 200 -3.54 -3.76 26.73
C ARG A 200 -2.94 -5.16 26.69
N THR A 201 -2.88 -5.73 25.49
CA THR A 201 -2.34 -7.08 25.27
C THR A 201 -1.76 -7.18 23.86
N TYR A 202 -0.70 -7.97 23.73
CA TYR A 202 -0.16 -8.38 22.42
C TYR A 202 -0.58 -9.80 22.05
N LYS A 203 -1.28 -10.52 22.94
CA LYS A 203 -1.64 -11.93 22.71
C LYS A 203 -2.65 -12.12 21.59
N ILE A 204 -3.45 -11.11 21.31
CA ILE A 204 -4.51 -11.16 20.31
C ILE A 204 -4.61 -9.82 19.61
N ILE A 205 -4.67 -9.87 18.28
CA ILE A 205 -4.65 -8.71 17.40
C ILE A 205 -5.77 -8.83 16.36
N GLY A 206 -6.46 -7.74 16.08
CA GLY A 206 -7.50 -7.66 15.04
C GLY A 206 -7.38 -6.36 14.26
N PHE A 207 -8.06 -6.24 13.13
CA PHE A 207 -8.09 -5.00 12.38
C PHE A 207 -8.87 -3.91 13.12
N THR A 208 -8.42 -2.66 12.94
CA THR A 208 -9.32 -1.50 13.03
C THR A 208 -10.07 -1.33 11.71
N GLN A 209 -11.11 -0.50 11.67
CA GLN A 209 -11.74 -0.14 10.38
C GLN A 209 -10.74 0.53 9.43
N LEU A 210 -9.83 1.35 9.96
CA LEU A 210 -8.79 2.02 9.18
C LEU A 210 -7.84 1.01 8.53
N GLY A 211 -7.36 0.03 9.30
CA GLY A 211 -6.46 -0.99 8.80
C GLY A 211 -7.10 -1.89 7.75
N TYR A 212 -8.35 -2.30 7.97
CA TYR A 212 -9.08 -3.09 6.99
C TYR A 212 -9.24 -2.35 5.65
N GLU A 213 -9.70 -1.10 5.68
CA GLU A 213 -9.86 -0.29 4.46
C GLU A 213 -8.51 0.06 3.81
N PHE A 214 -7.45 0.24 4.61
CA PHE A 214 -6.10 0.46 4.12
C PHE A 214 -5.60 -0.72 3.29
N VAL A 215 -5.67 -1.95 3.83
CA VAL A 215 -5.22 -3.15 3.10
C VAL A 215 -6.05 -3.35 1.84
N LYS A 216 -7.37 -3.15 1.95
CA LYS A 216 -8.29 -3.20 0.81
C LYS A 216 -7.91 -2.22 -0.30
N ALA A 217 -7.54 -0.98 0.05
CA ALA A 217 -7.08 0.04 -0.90
C ALA A 217 -5.68 -0.25 -1.47
N CYS A 218 -4.82 -0.97 -0.74
CA CYS A 218 -3.50 -1.38 -1.19
C CYS A 218 -3.51 -2.71 -1.94
N ARG A 219 -4.68 -3.30 -2.17
CA ARG A 219 -4.84 -4.52 -2.97
C ARG A 219 -5.64 -4.21 -4.22
N PHE A 220 -5.15 -4.73 -5.34
CA PHE A 220 -5.92 -4.80 -6.56
C PHE A 220 -6.21 -6.28 -6.79
N GLU A 221 -7.35 -6.74 -6.28
CA GLU A 221 -7.78 -8.14 -6.43
C GLU A 221 -7.73 -8.52 -7.92
N LYS A 222 -7.37 -9.75 -8.27
CA LYS A 222 -7.61 -10.24 -9.64
C LYS A 222 -9.09 -10.53 -9.83
#